data_AF-A0A8T6RFC5-F1
#
_entry.id   AF-A0A8T6RFC5-F1
#
_cell.length_a   1.000
_cell.length_b   1.000
_cell.length_c   1.000
_cell.angle_alpha   90.00
_cell.angle_beta   90.00
_cell.angle_gamma   90.00
#
_symmetry.space_group_name_H-M   'P 1'
#
loop_
_entity.id
_entity.type
_entity.pdbx_description
1 polymer ?
#
loop_
_entity_poly.entity_id
_entity_poly.type
_entity_poly.pdbx_seq_one_letter_code
_entity_poly.pdbx_strand_id
1 'polypeptide(L)'
;MPRGMIVFAFDARVGTEIKTKFPADLDITSDILMRIYSTHSFEESGGFLSMIIGSLNVASYFTGPETNHYVSLILSMDEDPDTFEDALTDAAREIMANLQNDRYLDLVPSIYNRIKLYPTFEEEQKIAVAYADMTKRIILDRLIEDGSATKTDLLTWIREKTGLEFIDIDAILNSLVKLGLVKISSVKGLPSESVFLTSDVFITRAPAVAIIKKSQAEEIKNPMARDYLASVKSYFKNYTPTPEDEKLISNIMADTDTYKILNLLRLSIVNRKGLDKLSKQIEDMDGALKKIWSAGLIQVLKDKQGEEFYYLKTDIRIEKFYPEYLVNKIRQAYEQKTISNPVLKEHLKHLRDQFIDLKGLEKLRKKEKGDEKD
;
A
#
# COMPACT_ATOMS: atom_id res chain seq x y z
N MET A 1 -18.09 -9.89 -2.45
CA MET A 1 -17.71 -8.80 -1.51
C MET A 1 -17.79 -9.35 -0.12
N PRO A 2 -16.79 -9.07 0.76
CA PRO A 2 -16.78 -9.58 2.12
C PRO A 2 -18.10 -9.30 2.83
N ARG A 3 -18.55 -10.28 3.63
CA ARG A 3 -19.79 -10.19 4.42
C ARG A 3 -19.57 -9.39 5.69
N GLY A 4 -18.38 -9.48 6.27
CA GLY A 4 -18.01 -8.70 7.44
C GLY A 4 -16.65 -9.11 8.01
N MET A 5 -16.21 -8.38 9.02
CA MET A 5 -14.98 -8.60 9.78
C MET A 5 -15.31 -8.81 11.26
N ILE A 6 -14.51 -9.64 11.92
CA ILE A 6 -14.63 -9.97 13.34
C ILE A 6 -13.26 -9.86 13.98
N VAL A 7 -13.22 -9.27 15.18
CA VAL A 7 -12.09 -9.42 16.10
C VAL A 7 -12.58 -10.24 17.29
N PHE A 8 -11.91 -11.34 17.57
CA PHE A 8 -12.25 -12.21 18.71
C PHE A 8 -11.00 -12.73 19.39
N ALA A 9 -11.16 -13.23 20.61
CA ALA A 9 -10.09 -13.86 21.40
C ALA A 9 -10.57 -15.21 21.95
N PHE A 10 -9.64 -16.03 22.41
CA PHE A 10 -9.96 -17.29 23.08
C PHE A 10 -9.67 -17.19 24.59
N ASP A 11 -10.65 -17.52 25.42
CA ASP A 11 -10.53 -17.66 26.87
C ASP A 11 -10.80 -19.11 27.29
N ALA A 12 -9.93 -19.69 28.12
CA ALA A 12 -10.03 -21.11 28.51
C ALA A 12 -11.30 -21.46 29.32
N ARG A 13 -11.97 -20.47 29.94
CA ARG A 13 -13.18 -20.66 30.74
C ARG A 13 -14.45 -20.45 29.92
N VAL A 14 -14.43 -19.51 28.97
CA VAL A 14 -15.62 -19.06 28.23
C VAL A 14 -15.63 -19.53 26.77
N GLY A 15 -14.48 -19.95 26.23
CA GLY A 15 -14.30 -20.30 24.82
C GLY A 15 -13.99 -19.07 23.97
N THR A 16 -14.46 -19.05 22.72
CA THR A 16 -14.27 -17.91 21.83
C THR A 16 -15.16 -16.73 22.23
N GLU A 17 -14.57 -15.56 22.41
CA GLU A 17 -15.25 -14.32 22.79
C GLU A 17 -15.09 -13.27 21.68
N ILE A 18 -16.20 -12.85 21.07
CA ILE A 18 -16.20 -11.75 20.09
C ILE A 18 -15.94 -10.44 20.82
N LYS A 19 -14.86 -9.74 20.44
CA LYS A 19 -14.54 -8.40 20.93
C LYS A 19 -15.23 -7.32 20.11
N THR A 20 -15.30 -7.50 18.79
CA THR A 20 -16.09 -6.64 17.90
C THR A 20 -16.43 -7.36 16.60
N LYS A 21 -17.46 -6.87 15.91
CA LYS A 21 -17.81 -7.31 14.56
C LYS A 21 -18.37 -6.15 13.75
N PHE A 22 -18.10 -6.17 12.46
CA PHE A 22 -18.63 -5.21 11.51
C PHE A 22 -19.05 -5.89 10.21
N PRO A 23 -20.26 -5.65 9.68
CA PRO A 23 -21.31 -4.81 10.29
C PRO A 23 -21.88 -5.45 11.58
N ALA A 24 -22.58 -4.66 12.40
CA ALA A 24 -23.05 -5.10 13.72
C ALA A 24 -24.08 -6.25 13.65
N ASP A 25 -24.77 -6.39 12.53
CA ASP A 25 -25.75 -7.44 12.24
C ASP A 25 -25.12 -8.70 11.61
N LEU A 26 -23.79 -8.75 11.45
CA LEU A 26 -23.08 -9.92 10.94
C LEU A 26 -23.42 -11.17 11.78
N ASP A 27 -24.01 -12.17 11.13
CA ASP A 27 -24.43 -13.42 11.75
C ASP A 27 -23.30 -14.45 11.73
N ILE A 28 -22.78 -14.79 12.91
CA ILE A 28 -21.65 -15.71 13.10
C ILE A 28 -21.90 -16.56 14.33
N THR A 29 -21.79 -17.86 14.13
CA THR A 29 -22.00 -18.87 15.17
C THR A 29 -20.70 -19.16 15.93
N SER A 30 -20.83 -19.63 17.17
CA SER A 30 -19.70 -20.13 17.96
C SER A 30 -18.92 -21.24 17.23
N ASP A 31 -19.62 -22.07 16.45
CA ASP A 31 -19.00 -23.17 15.69
C ASP A 31 -18.04 -22.67 14.62
N ILE A 32 -18.35 -21.54 13.97
CA ILE A 32 -17.44 -20.91 13.00
C ILE A 32 -16.19 -20.40 13.73
N LEU A 33 -16.36 -19.68 14.84
CA LEU A 33 -15.24 -19.14 15.61
C LEU A 33 -14.32 -20.24 16.15
N MET A 34 -14.90 -21.31 16.68
CA MET A 34 -14.16 -22.47 17.18
C MET A 34 -13.37 -23.16 16.06
N ARG A 35 -13.93 -23.25 14.86
CA ARG A 35 -13.21 -23.78 13.70
C ARG A 35 -12.04 -22.89 13.31
N ILE A 36 -12.22 -21.57 13.24
CA ILE A 36 -11.13 -20.61 12.97
C ILE A 36 -10.02 -20.78 14.03
N TYR A 37 -10.38 -20.77 15.31
CA TYR A 37 -9.44 -21.00 16.42
C TYR A 37 -8.69 -22.33 16.26
N SER A 38 -9.40 -23.43 16.01
CA SER A 38 -8.79 -24.76 15.89
C SER A 38 -7.81 -24.85 14.73
N THR A 39 -8.11 -24.18 13.60
CA THR A 39 -7.24 -24.14 12.42
C THR A 39 -5.93 -23.41 12.73
N HIS A 40 -6.01 -22.27 13.41
CA HIS A 40 -4.83 -21.52 13.86
C HIS A 40 -4.06 -22.21 14.99
N SER A 41 -4.72 -22.99 15.83
CA SER A 41 -4.06 -23.72 16.93
C SER A 41 -3.03 -24.74 16.44
N PHE A 42 -3.08 -25.12 15.15
CA PHE A 42 -2.04 -25.93 14.53
C PHE A 42 -0.76 -25.13 14.19
N GLU A 43 -0.85 -23.81 14.11
CA GLU A 43 0.28 -22.90 13.84
C GLU A 43 0.60 -22.08 15.10
N GLU A 44 1.56 -22.56 15.89
CA GLU A 44 1.87 -22.01 17.22
C GLU A 44 2.36 -20.55 17.23
N SER A 45 2.84 -20.02 16.09
CA SER A 45 3.50 -18.71 16.00
C SER A 45 2.59 -17.53 15.68
N GLY A 46 1.34 -17.76 15.28
CA GLY A 46 0.53 -16.71 14.62
C GLY A 46 0.86 -16.57 13.14
N GLY A 47 -0.02 -15.88 12.42
CA GLY A 47 0.05 -15.71 10.98
C GLY A 47 -1.30 -15.65 10.29
N PHE A 48 -1.25 -15.52 8.97
CA PHE A 48 -2.42 -15.54 8.11
C PHE A 48 -2.76 -16.96 7.67
N LEU A 49 -4.05 -17.30 7.68
CA LEU A 49 -4.58 -18.54 7.13
C LEU A 49 -5.85 -18.29 6.31
N SER A 50 -5.92 -19.00 5.19
CA SER A 50 -7.07 -19.12 4.32
C SER A 50 -7.79 -20.44 4.57
N MET A 51 -9.09 -20.41 4.79
CA MET A 51 -9.85 -21.61 5.11
C MET A 51 -11.29 -21.56 4.61
N ILE A 52 -11.88 -22.75 4.42
CA ILE A 52 -13.28 -22.92 4.03
C ILE A 52 -14.05 -23.51 5.22
N ILE A 53 -15.09 -22.82 5.67
CA ILE A 53 -15.94 -23.24 6.79
C ILE A 53 -17.39 -23.30 6.31
N GLY A 54 -17.88 -24.51 6.01
CA GLY A 54 -19.22 -24.70 5.48
C GLY A 54 -19.34 -24.08 4.08
N SER A 55 -20.17 -23.05 3.96
CA SER A 55 -20.37 -22.28 2.72
C SER A 55 -19.74 -20.88 2.79
N LEU A 56 -18.71 -20.71 3.63
CA LEU A 56 -17.99 -19.46 3.80
C LEU A 56 -16.53 -19.71 3.51
N ASN A 57 -15.94 -18.80 2.73
CA ASN A 57 -14.50 -18.63 2.71
C ASN A 57 -14.12 -17.70 3.87
N VAL A 58 -12.97 -17.93 4.48
CA VAL A 58 -12.49 -17.14 5.61
C VAL A 58 -11.02 -16.82 5.39
N ALA A 59 -10.70 -15.54 5.49
CA ALA A 59 -9.34 -15.03 5.58
C ALA A 59 -9.13 -14.64 7.05
N SER A 60 -8.15 -15.22 7.74
CA SER A 60 -7.99 -15.02 9.19
C SER A 60 -6.54 -14.82 9.56
N TYR A 61 -6.28 -13.81 10.38
CA TYR A 61 -4.96 -13.55 10.94
C TYR A 61 -4.98 -13.75 12.45
N PHE A 62 -4.12 -14.65 12.95
CA PHE A 62 -3.89 -14.87 14.37
C PHE A 62 -2.63 -14.11 14.81
N THR A 63 -2.77 -13.27 15.83
CA THR A 63 -1.69 -12.38 16.30
C THR A 63 -0.66 -13.09 17.20
N GLY A 64 -0.74 -14.40 17.31
CA GLY A 64 0.15 -15.22 18.14
C GLY A 64 -0.24 -15.24 19.63
N PRO A 65 0.46 -16.05 20.43
CA PRO A 65 0.09 -16.33 21.82
C PRO A 65 0.25 -15.13 22.76
N GLU A 66 1.10 -14.15 22.41
CA GLU A 66 1.36 -12.98 23.27
C GLU A 66 0.12 -12.08 23.41
N THR A 67 -0.57 -11.83 22.30
CA THR A 67 -1.78 -11.00 22.28
C THR A 67 -3.03 -11.85 22.22
N ASN A 68 -2.98 -13.05 21.63
CA ASN A 68 -4.06 -14.03 21.55
C ASN A 68 -5.37 -13.49 20.93
N HIS A 69 -5.25 -12.70 19.85
CA HIS A 69 -6.37 -12.16 19.10
C HIS A 69 -6.43 -12.71 17.67
N TYR A 70 -7.65 -12.76 17.14
CA TYR A 70 -7.95 -13.20 15.79
C TYR A 70 -8.66 -12.08 15.07
N VAL A 71 -8.16 -11.70 13.91
CA VAL A 71 -8.80 -10.74 13.00
C VAL A 71 -9.22 -11.50 11.76
N SER A 72 -10.52 -11.68 11.58
CA SER A 72 -11.06 -12.57 10.54
C SER A 72 -12.04 -11.85 9.64
N LEU A 73 -11.91 -12.07 8.34
CA LEU A 73 -12.79 -11.61 7.29
C LEU A 73 -13.65 -12.78 6.82
N ILE A 74 -14.96 -12.57 6.84
CA ILE A 74 -15.95 -13.55 6.41
C ILE A 74 -16.31 -13.25 4.96
N LEU A 75 -16.05 -14.23 4.09
CA LEU A 75 -16.13 -14.07 2.64
C LEU A 75 -17.22 -14.97 2.06
N SER A 76 -17.66 -14.60 0.87
CA SER A 76 -18.50 -15.47 0.04
C SER A 76 -17.64 -16.52 -0.69
N MET A 77 -18.26 -17.62 -1.14
CA MET A 77 -17.56 -18.76 -1.76
C MET A 77 -16.81 -18.40 -3.05
N ASP A 78 -17.21 -17.32 -3.72
CA ASP A 78 -16.63 -16.80 -4.95
C ASP A 78 -15.41 -15.91 -4.71
N GLU A 79 -15.10 -15.57 -3.47
CA GLU A 79 -13.99 -14.70 -3.11
C GLU A 79 -12.79 -15.51 -2.66
N ASP A 80 -11.61 -15.13 -3.14
CA ASP A 80 -10.34 -15.74 -2.76
C ASP A 80 -9.76 -15.06 -1.51
N PRO A 81 -9.67 -15.78 -0.36
CA PRO A 81 -9.10 -15.25 0.88
C PRO A 81 -7.68 -14.70 0.74
N ASP A 82 -6.84 -15.31 -0.09
CA ASP A 82 -5.41 -14.97 -0.21
C ASP A 82 -5.21 -13.54 -0.74
N THR A 83 -6.19 -13.02 -1.50
CA THR A 83 -6.15 -11.64 -2.02
C THR A 83 -6.29 -10.57 -0.93
N PHE A 84 -6.69 -10.95 0.29
CA PHE A 84 -6.86 -10.06 1.43
C PHE A 84 -5.73 -10.14 2.45
N GLU A 85 -4.76 -11.06 2.31
CA GLU A 85 -3.72 -11.34 3.29
C GLU A 85 -2.97 -10.08 3.75
N ASP A 86 -2.48 -9.27 2.80
CA ASP A 86 -1.66 -8.10 3.11
C ASP A 86 -2.48 -7.03 3.86
N ALA A 87 -3.72 -6.80 3.42
CA ALA A 87 -4.61 -5.84 4.07
C ALA A 87 -5.07 -6.30 5.45
N LEU A 88 -5.31 -7.60 5.62
CA LEU A 88 -5.71 -8.18 6.90
C LEU A 88 -4.57 -8.18 7.91
N THR A 89 -3.34 -8.42 7.45
CA THR A 89 -2.12 -8.29 8.25
C THR A 89 -1.94 -6.85 8.75
N ASP A 90 -2.04 -5.87 7.85
CA ASP A 90 -1.92 -4.46 8.22
C ASP A 90 -3.03 -4.02 9.19
N ALA A 91 -4.25 -4.52 8.97
CA ALA A 91 -5.37 -4.30 9.87
C ALA A 91 -5.13 -4.91 11.25
N ALA A 92 -4.63 -6.14 11.33
CA ALA A 92 -4.32 -6.78 12.60
C ALA A 92 -3.27 -5.98 13.38
N ARG A 93 -2.21 -5.50 12.73
CA ARG A 93 -1.22 -4.59 13.34
C ARG A 93 -1.85 -3.30 13.85
N GLU A 94 -2.70 -2.66 13.05
CA GLU A 94 -3.37 -1.41 13.44
C GLU A 94 -4.31 -1.61 14.64
N ILE A 95 -5.03 -2.74 14.68
CA ILE A 95 -5.90 -3.12 15.81
C ILE A 95 -5.04 -3.38 17.05
N MET A 96 -3.96 -4.15 16.95
CA MET A 96 -3.07 -4.46 18.09
C MET A 96 -2.40 -3.21 18.65
N ALA A 97 -1.97 -2.28 17.80
CA ALA A 97 -1.38 -1.01 18.23
C ALA A 97 -2.36 -0.11 19.01
N ASN A 98 -3.68 -0.32 18.83
CA ASN A 98 -4.74 0.44 19.48
C ASN A 98 -5.57 -0.41 20.45
N LEU A 99 -5.04 -1.55 20.89
CA LEU A 99 -5.72 -2.48 21.78
C LEU A 99 -5.91 -1.88 23.19
N GLN A 100 -4.95 -1.07 23.65
CA GLN A 100 -5.06 -0.40 24.95
C GLN A 100 -6.20 0.63 24.95
N ASN A 101 -7.12 0.46 25.90
CA ASN A 101 -8.34 1.26 26.06
C ASN A 101 -9.36 1.13 24.91
N ASP A 102 -9.33 0.02 24.16
CA ASP A 102 -10.32 -0.32 23.13
C ASP A 102 -10.49 0.73 22.02
N ARG A 103 -9.48 1.58 21.78
CA ARG A 103 -9.52 2.63 20.74
C ARG A 103 -9.70 2.08 19.34
N TYR A 104 -9.30 0.83 19.11
CA TYR A 104 -9.49 0.17 17.83
C TYR A 104 -10.97 -0.02 17.44
N LEU A 105 -11.91 -0.03 18.40
CA LEU A 105 -13.33 -0.23 18.12
C LEU A 105 -13.88 0.85 17.18
N ASP A 106 -13.42 2.09 17.34
CA ASP A 106 -13.80 3.22 16.48
C ASP A 106 -13.17 3.12 15.07
N LEU A 107 -12.07 2.38 14.94
CA LEU A 107 -11.33 2.19 13.68
C LEU A 107 -11.86 1.01 12.86
N VAL A 108 -12.55 0.06 13.48
CA VAL A 108 -13.03 -1.17 12.82
C VAL A 108 -13.80 -0.91 11.52
N PRO A 109 -14.75 0.05 11.44
CA PRO A 109 -15.45 0.34 10.18
C PRO A 109 -14.52 0.81 9.06
N SER A 110 -13.58 1.71 9.35
CA SER A 110 -12.66 2.25 8.35
C SER A 110 -11.64 1.20 7.90
N ILE A 111 -11.14 0.39 8.84
CA ILE A 111 -10.27 -0.76 8.57
C ILE A 111 -10.97 -1.77 7.66
N TYR A 112 -12.22 -2.13 7.97
CA TYR A 112 -13.00 -3.05 7.15
C TYR A 112 -13.18 -2.54 5.72
N ASN A 113 -13.56 -1.26 5.55
CA ASN A 113 -13.74 -0.66 4.23
C ASN A 113 -12.43 -0.68 3.43
N ARG A 114 -11.29 -0.44 4.07
CA ARG A 114 -9.96 -0.52 3.43
C ARG A 114 -9.63 -1.95 2.98
N ILE A 115 -9.81 -2.95 3.85
CA ILE A 115 -9.58 -4.36 3.48
C ILE A 115 -10.47 -4.77 2.32
N LYS A 116 -11.76 -4.43 2.40
CA LYS A 116 -12.77 -4.76 1.39
C LYS A 116 -12.41 -4.28 -0.01
N LEU A 117 -11.75 -3.13 -0.14
CA LEU A 117 -11.39 -2.53 -1.43
C LEU A 117 -9.99 -2.94 -1.90
N TYR A 118 -9.13 -3.45 -1.01
CA TYR A 118 -7.74 -3.75 -1.31
C TYR A 118 -7.50 -4.65 -2.53
N PRO A 119 -8.29 -5.72 -2.79
CA PRO A 119 -8.10 -6.55 -3.99
C PRO A 119 -8.29 -5.76 -5.30
N THR A 120 -9.04 -4.66 -5.27
CA THR A 120 -9.32 -3.81 -6.42
C THR A 120 -8.25 -2.75 -6.68
N PHE A 121 -7.28 -2.60 -5.79
CA PHE A 121 -6.25 -1.56 -5.90
C PHE A 121 -5.30 -1.85 -7.07
N GLU A 122 -5.00 -0.81 -7.83
CA GLU A 122 -3.94 -0.85 -8.84
C GLU A 122 -2.56 -0.95 -8.16
N GLU A 123 -1.55 -1.38 -8.92
CA GLU A 123 -0.19 -1.57 -8.40
C GLU A 123 0.38 -0.29 -7.76
N GLU A 124 0.20 0.88 -8.40
CA GLU A 124 0.65 2.16 -7.84
C GLU A 124 0.00 2.47 -6.48
N GLN A 125 -1.27 2.11 -6.31
CA GLN A 125 -2.01 2.32 -5.07
C GLN A 125 -1.53 1.35 -3.98
N LYS A 126 -1.25 0.08 -4.32
CA LYS A 126 -0.68 -0.89 -3.37
C LYS A 126 0.71 -0.45 -2.89
N ILE A 127 1.54 0.09 -3.78
CA ILE A 127 2.84 0.68 -3.41
C ILE A 127 2.63 1.91 -2.52
N ALA A 128 1.68 2.79 -2.85
CA ALA A 128 1.36 3.95 -2.01
C ALA A 128 0.97 3.55 -0.59
N VAL A 129 0.16 2.49 -0.43
CA VAL A 129 -0.21 1.93 0.88
C VAL A 129 1.04 1.48 1.65
N ALA A 130 1.98 0.80 0.99
CA ALA A 130 3.23 0.39 1.62
C ALA A 130 4.10 1.58 2.08
N TYR A 131 4.18 2.66 1.30
CA TYR A 131 4.94 3.86 1.66
C TYR A 131 4.20 4.78 2.66
N ALA A 132 2.89 4.65 2.79
CA ALA A 132 2.09 5.31 3.81
C ALA A 132 2.27 4.64 5.20
N ASP A 133 2.52 3.32 5.23
CA ASP A 133 2.83 2.58 6.47
C ASP A 133 4.23 2.95 6.99
N MET A 134 4.27 3.43 8.23
CA MET A 134 5.51 3.90 8.87
C MET A 134 6.55 2.78 9.02
N THR A 135 6.13 1.56 9.37
CA THR A 135 7.03 0.43 9.60
C THR A 135 7.66 -0.06 8.29
N LYS A 136 6.84 -0.21 7.24
CA LYS A 136 7.31 -0.58 5.89
C LYS A 136 8.26 0.48 5.34
N ARG A 137 7.94 1.77 5.52
CA ARG A 137 8.82 2.86 5.12
C ARG A 137 10.17 2.83 5.84
N ILE A 138 10.17 2.60 7.16
CA ILE A 138 11.42 2.46 7.93
C ILE A 138 12.31 1.35 7.37
N ILE A 139 11.73 0.20 6.98
CA ILE A 139 12.46 -0.90 6.35
C ILE A 139 13.01 -0.45 4.99
N LEU A 140 12.17 0.14 4.14
CA LEU A 140 12.57 0.56 2.79
C LEU A 140 13.67 1.62 2.84
N ASP A 141 13.55 2.65 3.69
CA ASP A 141 14.58 3.68 3.88
C ASP A 141 15.92 3.04 4.29
N ARG A 142 15.88 2.10 5.24
CA ARG A 142 17.07 1.38 5.70
C ARG A 142 17.72 0.57 4.56
N LEU A 143 16.91 -0.09 3.75
CA LEU A 143 17.37 -0.89 2.62
C LEU A 143 17.84 -0.01 1.44
N ILE A 144 17.29 1.19 1.26
CA ILE A 144 17.78 2.17 0.29
C ILE A 144 19.17 2.67 0.70
N GLU A 145 19.38 2.91 1.99
CA GLU A 145 20.66 3.33 2.57
C GLU A 145 21.73 2.24 2.43
N ASP A 146 21.45 1.03 2.92
CA ASP A 146 22.46 -0.02 3.11
C ASP A 146 22.43 -1.13 2.05
N GLY A 147 21.35 -1.21 1.26
CA GLY A 147 21.10 -2.26 0.29
C GLY A 147 20.53 -3.55 0.88
N SER A 148 21.01 -3.96 2.07
CA SER A 148 20.58 -5.18 2.74
C SER A 148 20.66 -5.08 4.27
N ALA A 149 19.82 -5.84 4.97
CA ALA A 149 19.84 -5.96 6.44
C ALA A 149 19.34 -7.33 6.89
N THR A 150 19.70 -7.80 8.09
CA THR A 150 19.10 -9.02 8.64
C THR A 150 17.70 -8.76 9.19
N LYS A 151 16.84 -9.79 9.26
CA LYS A 151 15.52 -9.67 9.91
C LYS A 151 15.63 -9.16 11.35
N THR A 152 16.64 -9.62 12.08
CA THR A 152 16.90 -9.20 13.47
C THR A 152 17.26 -7.72 13.57
N ASP A 153 18.11 -7.23 12.66
CA ASP A 153 18.49 -5.81 12.63
C ASP A 153 17.29 -4.92 12.29
N LEU A 154 16.49 -5.32 11.30
CA LEU A 154 15.28 -4.58 10.93
C LEU A 154 14.28 -4.53 12.07
N LEU A 155 14.04 -5.65 12.75
CA LEU A 155 13.15 -5.71 13.91
C LEU A 155 13.61 -4.77 15.03
N THR A 156 14.91 -4.76 15.32
CA THR A 156 15.51 -3.87 16.34
C THR A 156 15.31 -2.40 15.95
N TRP A 157 15.60 -2.06 14.70
CA TRP A 157 15.47 -0.71 14.17
C TRP A 157 14.03 -0.19 14.18
N ILE A 158 13.05 -1.05 13.85
CA ILE A 158 11.63 -0.69 13.93
C ILE A 158 11.23 -0.42 15.39
N ARG A 159 11.62 -1.28 16.33
CA ARG A 159 11.31 -1.10 17.76
C ARG A 159 11.86 0.21 18.29
N GLU A 160 13.12 0.52 17.97
CA GLU A 160 13.76 1.78 18.36
C GLU A 160 13.04 3.01 17.81
N LYS A 161 12.57 2.96 16.56
CA LYS A 161 11.92 4.11 15.90
C LYS A 161 10.43 4.27 16.21
N THR A 162 9.73 3.18 16.51
CA THR A 162 8.26 3.19 16.65
C THR A 162 7.78 3.00 18.08
N GLY A 163 8.60 2.39 18.95
CA GLY A 163 8.19 2.01 20.29
C GLY A 163 7.12 0.90 20.33
N LEU A 164 6.83 0.25 19.20
CA LEU A 164 5.84 -0.82 19.13
C LEU A 164 6.37 -2.07 19.83
N GLU A 165 5.55 -2.60 20.75
CA GLU A 165 5.85 -3.85 21.46
C GLU A 165 5.64 -5.07 20.53
N PHE A 166 4.54 -5.09 19.77
CA PHE A 166 4.20 -6.14 18.82
C PHE A 166 4.56 -5.77 17.37
N ILE A 167 5.41 -6.58 16.73
CA ILE A 167 5.79 -6.44 15.32
C ILE A 167 5.92 -7.85 14.71
N ASP A 168 5.00 -8.20 13.82
CA ASP A 168 5.17 -9.35 12.93
C ASP A 168 6.04 -8.94 11.73
N ILE A 169 7.35 -9.13 11.87
CA ILE A 169 8.31 -8.77 10.83
C ILE A 169 8.16 -9.63 9.57
N ASP A 170 7.75 -10.90 9.71
CA ASP A 170 7.65 -11.82 8.58
C ASP A 170 6.49 -11.42 7.67
N ALA A 171 5.33 -11.11 8.23
CA ALA A 171 4.18 -10.67 7.43
C ALA A 171 4.43 -9.30 6.77
N ILE A 172 5.12 -8.37 7.47
CA ILE A 172 5.53 -7.09 6.88
C ILE A 172 6.47 -7.32 5.68
N LEU A 173 7.50 -8.14 5.84
CA LEU A 173 8.46 -8.42 4.77
C LEU A 173 7.82 -9.17 3.61
N ASN A 174 6.93 -10.13 3.88
CA ASN A 174 6.20 -10.86 2.84
C ASN A 174 5.37 -9.91 1.97
N SER A 175 4.73 -8.90 2.55
CA SER A 175 4.00 -7.89 1.77
C SER A 175 4.94 -7.10 0.83
N LEU A 176 6.16 -6.76 1.27
CA LEU A 176 7.16 -6.08 0.44
C LEU A 176 7.73 -7.01 -0.65
N VAL A 177 7.84 -8.31 -0.38
CA VAL A 177 8.22 -9.34 -1.36
C VAL A 177 7.16 -9.45 -2.45
N LYS A 178 5.86 -9.48 -2.09
CA LYS A 178 4.75 -9.52 -3.05
C LYS A 178 4.70 -8.30 -3.96
N LEU A 179 5.06 -7.12 -3.44
CA LEU A 179 5.22 -5.91 -4.25
C LEU A 179 6.47 -5.93 -5.16
N GLY A 180 7.35 -6.92 -4.98
CA GLY A 180 8.59 -7.08 -5.73
C GLY A 180 9.67 -6.08 -5.34
N LEU A 181 9.57 -5.45 -4.16
CA LEU A 181 10.52 -4.46 -3.68
C LEU A 181 11.76 -5.11 -3.06
N VAL A 182 11.55 -6.23 -2.35
CA VAL A 182 12.62 -6.92 -1.61
C VAL A 182 12.65 -8.42 -1.90
N LYS A 183 13.79 -9.04 -1.59
CA LYS A 183 13.97 -10.50 -1.51
C LYS A 183 14.50 -10.89 -0.14
N ILE A 184 14.06 -12.05 0.35
CA ILE A 184 14.53 -12.64 1.61
C ILE A 184 15.32 -13.89 1.27
N SER A 185 16.53 -14.01 1.82
CA SER A 185 17.38 -15.18 1.62
C SER A 185 18.23 -15.49 2.85
N SER A 186 18.42 -16.78 3.12
CA SER A 186 19.42 -17.27 4.07
C SER A 186 20.82 -17.09 3.49
N VAL A 187 21.71 -16.42 4.23
CA VAL A 187 23.12 -16.26 3.84
C VAL A 187 24.01 -17.07 4.76
N LYS A 188 24.92 -17.86 4.17
CA LYS A 188 25.84 -18.70 4.93
C LYS A 188 26.66 -17.86 5.92
N GLY A 189 26.61 -18.25 7.19
CA GLY A 189 27.35 -17.61 8.28
C GLY A 189 26.57 -16.53 9.02
N LEU A 190 25.32 -16.24 8.63
CA LEU A 190 24.43 -15.37 9.40
C LEU A 190 23.44 -16.19 10.23
N PRO A 191 23.07 -15.70 11.42
CA PRO A 191 22.13 -16.39 12.31
C PRO A 191 20.67 -16.22 11.89
N SER A 192 20.36 -15.20 11.09
CA SER A 192 19.02 -14.91 10.59
C SER A 192 19.03 -14.58 9.10
N GLU A 193 17.87 -14.71 8.47
CA GLU A 193 17.70 -14.39 7.06
C GLU A 193 17.99 -12.92 6.79
N SER A 194 18.54 -12.64 5.61
CA SER A 194 18.80 -11.30 5.13
C SER A 194 17.74 -10.85 4.14
N VAL A 195 17.41 -9.58 4.21
CA VAL A 195 16.49 -8.88 3.33
C VAL A 195 17.31 -7.97 2.42
N PHE A 196 17.02 -8.03 1.13
CA PHE A 196 17.74 -7.33 0.07
C PHE A 196 16.80 -6.44 -0.72
N LEU A 197 17.18 -5.17 -0.95
CA LEU A 197 16.48 -4.31 -1.89
C LEU A 197 16.75 -4.79 -3.32
N THR A 198 15.68 -5.08 -4.07
CA THR A 198 15.77 -5.51 -5.47
C THR A 198 15.09 -4.55 -6.43
N SER A 199 14.07 -3.83 -5.96
CA SER A 199 13.43 -2.74 -6.69
C SER A 199 13.24 -1.57 -5.74
N ASP A 200 13.44 -0.37 -6.27
CA ASP A 200 13.16 0.88 -5.56
C ASP A 200 11.99 1.60 -6.26
N VAL A 201 11.45 2.65 -5.65
CA VAL A 201 10.24 3.33 -6.12
C VAL A 201 10.46 4.83 -6.21
N PHE A 202 10.12 5.42 -7.36
CA PHE A 202 9.91 6.86 -7.46
C PHE A 202 8.48 7.21 -7.09
N ILE A 203 8.30 8.01 -6.04
CA ILE A 203 7.03 8.60 -5.67
C ILE A 203 7.17 10.11 -5.76
N THR A 204 6.59 10.71 -6.80
CA THR A 204 6.79 12.14 -7.08
C THR A 204 5.58 12.75 -7.79
N ARG A 205 5.52 14.07 -7.80
CA ARG A 205 4.53 14.79 -8.60
C ARG A 205 5.04 15.00 -10.02
N ALA A 206 4.15 14.86 -10.99
CA ALA A 206 4.41 15.14 -12.39
C ALA A 206 3.32 16.04 -13.00
N PRO A 207 3.63 16.79 -14.07
CA PRO A 207 2.61 17.53 -14.80
C PRO A 207 1.55 16.59 -15.37
N ALA A 208 0.27 16.95 -15.23
CA ALA A 208 -0.85 16.17 -15.76
C ALA A 208 -0.95 16.32 -17.30
N VAL A 209 -0.13 15.55 -18.04
CA VAL A 209 0.08 15.71 -19.49
C VAL A 209 -1.23 15.74 -20.29
N ALA A 210 -2.18 14.85 -19.97
CA ALA A 210 -3.47 14.80 -20.66
C ALA A 210 -4.29 16.08 -20.47
N ILE A 211 -4.33 16.62 -19.25
CA ILE A 211 -5.07 17.84 -18.92
C ILE A 211 -4.37 19.06 -19.50
N ILE A 212 -3.04 19.11 -19.46
CA ILE A 212 -2.24 20.16 -20.11
C ILE A 212 -2.55 20.23 -21.61
N LYS A 213 -2.53 19.09 -22.32
CA LYS A 213 -2.85 19.05 -23.75
C LYS A 213 -4.26 19.54 -24.06
N LYS A 214 -5.25 19.15 -23.24
CA LYS A 214 -6.63 19.64 -23.37
C LYS A 214 -6.73 21.15 -23.17
N SER A 215 -6.08 21.68 -22.12
CA SER A 215 -6.07 23.11 -21.83
C SER A 215 -5.33 23.92 -22.91
N GLN A 216 -4.24 23.41 -23.47
CA GLN A 216 -3.51 24.06 -24.56
C GLN A 216 -4.35 24.23 -25.82
N ALA A 217 -5.22 23.26 -26.14
CA ALA A 217 -6.12 23.36 -27.29
C ALA A 217 -7.15 24.49 -27.16
N GLU A 218 -7.47 24.91 -25.93
CA GLU A 218 -8.47 25.94 -25.62
C GLU A 218 -7.88 27.26 -25.10
N GLU A 219 -6.56 27.35 -24.91
CA GLU A 219 -5.87 28.42 -24.18
C GLU A 219 -6.23 29.84 -24.66
N ILE A 220 -6.37 30.03 -25.98
CA ILE A 220 -6.69 31.34 -26.57
C ILE A 220 -8.14 31.76 -26.28
N LYS A 221 -9.06 30.79 -26.21
CA LYS A 221 -10.51 31.04 -26.10
C LYS A 221 -11.00 31.01 -24.66
N ASN A 222 -10.29 30.29 -23.79
CA ASN A 222 -10.71 30.01 -22.42
C ASN A 222 -9.69 30.59 -21.42
N PRO A 223 -10.00 31.72 -20.75
CA PRO A 223 -9.12 32.32 -19.74
C PRO A 223 -8.75 31.34 -18.61
N MET A 224 -9.66 30.44 -18.22
CA MET A 224 -9.37 29.43 -17.19
C MET A 224 -8.28 28.46 -17.63
N ALA A 225 -8.24 28.08 -18.91
CA ALA A 225 -7.20 27.20 -19.44
C ALA A 225 -5.82 27.89 -19.36
N ARG A 226 -5.75 29.18 -19.65
CA ARG A 226 -4.52 29.98 -19.50
C ARG A 226 -4.07 30.09 -18.04
N ASP A 227 -5.00 30.39 -17.13
CA ASP A 227 -4.71 30.50 -15.69
C ASP A 227 -4.22 29.16 -15.10
N TYR A 228 -4.82 28.05 -15.55
CA TYR A 228 -4.38 26.71 -15.22
C TYR A 228 -2.95 26.44 -15.70
N LEU A 229 -2.66 26.66 -16.99
CA LEU A 229 -1.33 26.41 -17.56
C LEU A 229 -0.24 27.24 -16.88
N ALA A 230 -0.54 28.50 -16.55
CA ALA A 230 0.35 29.36 -15.79
C ALA A 230 0.62 28.82 -14.39
N SER A 231 -0.42 28.31 -13.70
CA SER A 231 -0.27 27.75 -12.35
C SER A 231 0.58 26.47 -12.34
N VAL A 232 0.40 25.59 -13.33
CA VAL A 232 1.18 24.35 -13.48
C VAL A 232 2.64 24.70 -13.74
N LYS A 233 2.91 25.62 -14.67
CA LYS A 233 4.27 26.07 -14.97
C LYS A 233 4.93 26.71 -13.76
N SER A 234 4.20 27.54 -13.02
CA SER A 234 4.72 28.18 -11.81
C SER A 234 5.07 27.16 -10.72
N TYR A 235 4.27 26.10 -10.57
CA TYR A 235 4.53 25.06 -9.58
C TYR A 235 5.79 24.27 -9.92
N PHE A 236 5.86 23.71 -11.13
CA PHE A 236 6.97 22.82 -11.52
C PHE A 236 8.28 23.54 -11.80
N LYS A 237 8.30 24.88 -11.87
CA LYS A 237 9.55 25.65 -12.01
C LYS A 237 10.51 25.42 -10.84
N ASN A 238 9.98 25.26 -9.63
CA ASN A 238 10.77 25.14 -8.40
C ASN A 238 10.44 23.85 -7.63
N TYR A 239 9.67 22.93 -8.21
CA TYR A 239 9.31 21.70 -7.55
C TYR A 239 10.52 20.77 -7.47
N THR A 240 10.92 20.44 -6.26
CA THR A 240 11.89 19.41 -5.95
C THR A 240 11.22 18.42 -5.00
N PRO A 241 11.21 17.11 -5.30
CA PRO A 241 10.63 16.12 -4.40
C PRO A 241 11.31 16.15 -3.04
N THR A 242 10.53 16.06 -1.96
CA THR A 242 11.04 15.95 -0.59
C THR A 242 10.41 14.74 0.11
N PRO A 243 11.04 14.18 1.15
CA PRO A 243 10.48 13.06 1.91
C PRO A 243 9.08 13.37 2.51
N GLU A 244 8.84 14.62 2.91
CA GLU A 244 7.55 15.08 3.43
C GLU A 244 6.47 15.13 2.33
N ASP A 245 6.82 15.63 1.14
CA ASP A 245 5.91 15.61 0.00
C ASP A 245 5.60 14.18 -0.44
N GLU A 246 6.62 13.31 -0.48
CA GLU A 246 6.48 11.89 -0.75
C GLU A 246 5.53 11.21 0.24
N LYS A 247 5.67 11.50 1.54
CA LYS A 247 4.76 11.02 2.58
C LYS A 247 3.34 11.51 2.33
N LEU A 248 3.18 12.80 2.05
CA LEU A 248 1.88 13.41 1.80
C LEU A 248 1.17 12.74 0.62
N ILE A 249 1.85 12.62 -0.53
CA ILE A 249 1.24 12.05 -1.73
C ILE A 249 1.04 10.54 -1.64
N SER A 250 1.88 9.80 -0.90
CA SER A 250 1.64 8.37 -0.60
C SER A 250 0.36 8.18 0.19
N ASN A 251 0.13 8.99 1.23
CA ASN A 251 -1.12 8.94 2.01
C ASN A 251 -2.35 9.28 1.17
N ILE A 252 -2.23 10.24 0.24
CA ILE A 252 -3.33 10.61 -0.66
C ILE A 252 -3.62 9.50 -1.67
N MET A 253 -2.60 8.80 -2.16
CA MET A 253 -2.81 7.70 -3.11
C MET A 253 -3.33 6.43 -2.41
N ALA A 254 -2.97 6.21 -1.15
CA ALA A 254 -3.46 5.10 -0.34
C ALA A 254 -4.95 5.22 0.03
N ASP A 255 -5.47 6.45 0.14
CA ASP A 255 -6.89 6.71 0.38
C ASP A 255 -7.73 6.44 -0.89
N THR A 256 -8.75 5.60 -0.75
CA THR A 256 -9.50 5.07 -1.90
C THR A 256 -10.39 6.13 -2.55
N ASP A 257 -10.97 7.04 -1.76
CA ASP A 257 -11.86 8.08 -2.27
C ASP A 257 -11.04 9.13 -3.03
N THR A 258 -9.90 9.55 -2.48
CA THR A 258 -9.00 10.47 -3.17
C THR A 258 -8.43 9.85 -4.45
N TYR A 259 -8.05 8.58 -4.42
CA TYR A 259 -7.54 7.87 -5.60
C TYR A 259 -8.57 7.82 -6.75
N LYS A 260 -9.84 7.51 -6.45
CA LYS A 260 -10.93 7.51 -7.44
C LYS A 260 -11.14 8.89 -8.08
N ILE A 261 -11.11 9.94 -7.27
CA ILE A 261 -11.23 11.32 -7.78
C ILE A 261 -10.02 11.65 -8.68
N LEU A 262 -8.80 11.32 -8.24
CA LEU A 262 -7.60 11.55 -9.03
C LEU A 262 -7.64 10.82 -10.38
N ASN A 263 -8.12 9.57 -10.42
CA ASN A 263 -8.29 8.83 -11.67
C ASN A 263 -9.28 9.50 -12.63
N LEU A 264 -10.40 10.03 -12.14
CA LEU A 264 -11.30 10.82 -12.98
C LEU A 264 -10.63 12.11 -13.49
N LEU A 265 -9.89 12.79 -12.63
CA LEU A 265 -9.22 14.05 -12.94
C LEU A 265 -8.00 13.88 -13.86
N ARG A 266 -7.38 12.70 -13.88
CA ARG A 266 -6.35 12.31 -14.87
C ARG A 266 -6.93 12.23 -16.29
N LEU A 267 -8.22 11.88 -16.39
CA LEU A 267 -8.91 11.70 -17.68
C LEU A 267 -9.56 12.99 -18.18
N SER A 268 -10.12 13.83 -17.30
CA SER A 268 -10.89 15.01 -17.71
C SER A 268 -10.93 16.12 -16.66
N ILE A 269 -11.11 17.35 -17.15
CA ILE A 269 -11.53 18.49 -16.34
C ILE A 269 -13.03 18.31 -16.07
N VAL A 270 -13.45 18.39 -14.81
CA VAL A 270 -14.84 18.15 -14.41
C VAL A 270 -15.37 19.29 -13.55
N ASN A 271 -16.68 19.47 -13.55
CA ASN A 271 -17.40 20.30 -12.58
C ASN A 271 -18.00 19.42 -11.48
N ARG A 272 -18.75 20.01 -10.54
CA ARG A 272 -19.40 19.26 -9.45
C ARG A 272 -20.31 18.14 -9.98
N LYS A 273 -21.10 18.40 -11.03
CA LYS A 273 -21.96 17.39 -11.67
C LYS A 273 -21.16 16.20 -12.23
N GLY A 274 -19.95 16.45 -12.73
CA GLY A 274 -19.03 15.41 -13.19
C GLY A 274 -18.53 14.53 -12.04
N LEU A 275 -18.21 15.14 -10.90
CA LEU A 275 -17.81 14.43 -9.67
C LEU A 275 -18.96 13.62 -9.08
N ASP A 276 -20.19 14.12 -9.16
CA ASP A 276 -21.39 13.42 -8.65
C ASP A 276 -21.61 12.05 -9.33
N LYS A 277 -21.00 11.80 -10.51
CA LYS A 277 -21.00 10.46 -11.14
C LYS A 277 -20.27 9.41 -10.31
N LEU A 278 -19.34 9.81 -9.44
CA LEU A 278 -18.63 8.93 -8.51
C LEU A 278 -19.31 8.81 -7.15
N SER A 279 -20.43 9.49 -6.90
CA SER A 279 -21.12 9.51 -5.59
C SER A 279 -21.47 8.13 -5.04
N LYS A 280 -21.75 7.14 -5.90
CA LYS A 280 -22.02 5.75 -5.49
C LYS A 280 -20.77 4.97 -5.08
N GLN A 281 -19.59 5.48 -5.42
CA GLN A 281 -18.31 4.79 -5.22
C GLN A 281 -17.44 5.48 -4.17
N ILE A 282 -17.83 6.66 -3.69
CA ILE A 282 -17.06 7.51 -2.78
C ILE A 282 -17.91 7.72 -1.52
N GLU A 283 -17.31 7.49 -0.36
CA GLU A 283 -18.00 7.65 0.93
C GLU A 283 -18.03 9.12 1.35
N ASP A 284 -16.91 9.82 1.24
CA ASP A 284 -16.77 11.24 1.62
C ASP A 284 -16.13 12.08 0.50
N MET A 285 -16.97 12.52 -0.44
CA MET A 285 -16.54 13.35 -1.57
C MET A 285 -15.91 14.67 -1.14
N ASP A 286 -16.50 15.35 -0.15
CA ASP A 286 -16.05 16.68 0.25
C ASP A 286 -14.76 16.61 1.06
N GLY A 287 -14.62 15.63 1.95
CA GLY A 287 -13.37 15.36 2.65
C GLY A 287 -12.26 14.96 1.70
N ALA A 288 -12.53 14.09 0.73
CA ALA A 288 -11.55 13.68 -0.27
C ALA A 288 -11.10 14.86 -1.16
N LEU A 289 -12.03 15.67 -1.67
CA LEU A 289 -11.70 16.88 -2.44
C LEU A 289 -10.88 17.87 -1.62
N LYS A 290 -11.23 18.07 -0.34
CA LYS A 290 -10.49 18.93 0.57
C LYS A 290 -9.05 18.43 0.76
N LYS A 291 -8.83 17.14 0.97
CA LYS A 291 -7.49 16.53 1.07
C LYS A 291 -6.66 16.80 -0.20
N ILE A 292 -7.22 16.53 -1.37
CA ILE A 292 -6.56 16.71 -2.67
C ILE A 292 -6.23 18.20 -2.91
N TRP A 293 -7.16 19.10 -2.58
CA TRP A 293 -6.99 20.55 -2.73
C TRP A 293 -5.93 21.10 -1.78
N SER A 294 -6.00 20.75 -0.49
CA SER A 294 -5.02 21.19 0.51
C SER A 294 -3.61 20.68 0.20
N ALA A 295 -3.49 19.53 -0.45
CA ALA A 295 -2.22 19.01 -0.95
C ALA A 295 -1.72 19.73 -2.21
N GLY A 296 -2.49 20.64 -2.79
CA GLY A 296 -2.13 21.38 -4.00
C GLY A 296 -2.16 20.54 -5.29
N LEU A 297 -2.83 19.39 -5.27
CA LEU A 297 -2.94 18.50 -6.44
C LEU A 297 -3.93 19.03 -7.47
N ILE A 298 -4.94 19.77 -7.04
CA ILE A 298 -5.97 20.35 -7.91
C ILE A 298 -6.00 21.87 -7.84
N GLN A 299 -6.49 22.47 -8.91
CA GLN A 299 -6.86 23.88 -8.98
C GLN A 299 -8.35 23.98 -9.28
N VAL A 300 -9.06 24.79 -8.50
CA VAL A 300 -10.47 25.10 -8.72
C VAL A 300 -10.56 26.46 -9.40
N LEU A 301 -11.18 26.49 -10.58
CA LEU A 301 -11.41 27.70 -11.35
C LEU A 301 -12.90 27.90 -11.56
N LYS A 302 -13.36 29.15 -11.56
CA LYS A 302 -14.76 29.50 -11.77
C LYS A 302 -14.95 30.09 -13.15
N ASP A 303 -15.99 29.64 -13.83
CA ASP A 303 -16.39 30.25 -15.09
C ASP A 303 -17.12 31.59 -14.86
N LYS A 304 -17.59 32.21 -15.95
CA LYS A 304 -18.31 33.50 -15.88
C LYS A 304 -19.65 33.41 -15.14
N GLN A 305 -20.20 32.20 -14.98
CA GLN A 305 -21.47 31.93 -14.33
C GLN A 305 -21.28 31.54 -12.85
N GLY A 306 -20.02 31.44 -12.41
CA GLY A 306 -19.65 31.04 -11.04
C GLY A 306 -19.57 29.54 -10.85
N GLU A 307 -19.70 28.73 -11.91
CA GLU A 307 -19.59 27.28 -11.84
C GLU A 307 -18.12 26.86 -11.64
N GLU A 308 -17.90 25.96 -10.69
CA GLU A 308 -16.56 25.47 -10.33
C GLU A 308 -16.12 24.30 -11.22
N PHE A 309 -14.93 24.43 -11.77
CA PHE A 309 -14.21 23.42 -12.54
C PHE A 309 -12.94 23.00 -11.82
N TYR A 310 -12.74 21.69 -11.72
CA TYR A 310 -11.64 21.05 -11.03
C TYR A 310 -10.61 20.57 -12.07
N TYR A 311 -9.43 21.17 -12.01
CA TYR A 311 -8.30 20.83 -12.86
C TYR A 311 -7.26 20.05 -12.06
N LEU A 312 -6.74 18.95 -12.61
CA LEU A 312 -5.57 18.28 -12.04
C LEU A 312 -4.33 19.15 -12.30
N LYS A 313 -3.82 19.79 -11.26
CA LYS A 313 -2.65 20.68 -11.31
C LYS A 313 -1.35 19.87 -11.29
N THR A 314 -1.26 18.92 -10.36
CA THR A 314 -0.11 18.03 -10.24
C THR A 314 -0.63 16.61 -10.14
N ASP A 315 -0.23 15.76 -11.08
CA ASP A 315 -0.47 14.33 -11.03
C ASP A 315 0.56 13.68 -10.09
N ILE A 316 0.26 12.48 -9.58
CA ILE A 316 1.18 11.68 -8.78
C ILE A 316 1.66 10.51 -9.64
N ARG A 317 2.97 10.27 -9.62
CA ARG A 317 3.64 9.16 -10.30
C ARG A 317 4.29 8.27 -9.26
N ILE A 318 3.94 6.99 -9.32
CA ILE A 318 4.50 5.93 -8.48
C ILE A 318 4.99 4.85 -9.43
N GLU A 319 6.31 4.76 -9.59
CA GLU A 319 6.92 3.84 -10.55
C GLU A 319 8.10 3.11 -9.93
N LYS A 320 8.11 1.78 -10.08
CA LYS A 320 9.26 0.94 -9.71
C LYS A 320 10.39 1.15 -10.69
N PHE A 321 11.62 1.18 -10.17
CA PHE A 321 12.83 1.21 -10.98
C PHE A 321 13.89 0.25 -10.45
N TYR A 322 14.77 -0.18 -11.36
CA TYR A 322 15.91 -1.01 -11.02
C TYR A 322 17.00 -0.15 -10.34
N PRO A 323 17.41 -0.45 -9.10
CA PRO A 323 18.28 0.41 -8.31
C PRO A 323 19.76 0.24 -8.70
N GLU A 324 20.14 0.74 -9.88
CA GLU A 324 21.52 0.65 -10.42
C GLU A 324 22.57 1.21 -9.45
N TYR A 325 22.19 2.22 -8.65
CA TYR A 325 23.06 2.83 -7.66
C TYR A 325 23.56 1.84 -6.59
N LEU A 326 22.80 0.77 -6.30
CA LEU A 326 23.20 -0.24 -5.32
C LEU A 326 24.45 -1.00 -5.76
N VAL A 327 24.70 -1.16 -7.05
CA VAL A 327 25.92 -1.82 -7.55
C VAL A 327 27.17 -1.05 -7.10
N ASN A 328 27.10 0.29 -7.15
CA ASN A 328 28.19 1.14 -6.65
C ASN A 328 28.32 1.06 -5.12
N LYS A 329 27.20 1.03 -4.38
CA LYS A 329 27.22 0.87 -2.92
C LYS A 329 27.83 -0.47 -2.51
N ILE A 330 27.46 -1.56 -3.18
CA ILE A 330 28.03 -2.90 -2.97
C ILE A 330 29.54 -2.89 -3.19
N ARG A 331 30.02 -2.24 -4.27
CA ARG A 331 31.45 -2.10 -4.54
C ARG A 331 32.16 -1.35 -3.41
N GLN A 332 31.60 -0.22 -2.97
CA GLN A 332 32.17 0.56 -1.86
C GLN A 332 32.20 -0.26 -0.56
N ALA A 333 31.13 -0.98 -0.25
CA ALA A 333 31.06 -1.84 0.94
C ALA A 333 32.08 -2.98 0.90
N TYR A 334 32.35 -3.53 -0.29
CA TYR A 334 33.41 -4.52 -0.50
C TYR A 334 34.80 -3.95 -0.27
N GLU A 335 35.10 -2.78 -0.86
CA GLU A 335 36.40 -2.10 -0.72
C GLU A 335 36.68 -1.71 0.73
N GLN A 336 35.66 -1.24 1.45
CA GLN A 336 35.75 -0.81 2.84
C GLN A 336 35.58 -1.94 3.85
N LYS A 337 35.21 -3.15 3.40
CA LYS A 337 34.93 -4.33 4.25
C LYS A 337 33.86 -4.08 5.32
N THR A 338 32.87 -3.25 5.02
CA THR A 338 31.78 -2.92 5.96
C THR A 338 30.69 -4.00 6.00
N ILE A 339 30.55 -4.77 4.93
CA ILE A 339 29.59 -5.88 4.80
C ILE A 339 30.34 -7.14 4.39
N SER A 340 29.89 -8.29 4.90
CA SER A 340 30.53 -9.58 4.59
C SER A 340 30.37 -9.98 3.11
N ASN A 341 31.41 -10.59 2.53
CA ASN A 341 31.42 -11.03 1.14
C ASN A 341 30.25 -11.96 0.74
N PRO A 342 29.80 -12.92 1.58
CA PRO A 342 28.63 -13.74 1.26
C PRO A 342 27.36 -12.92 1.03
N VAL A 343 27.11 -11.90 1.87
CA VAL A 343 25.93 -11.02 1.75
C VAL A 343 26.00 -10.21 0.46
N LEU A 344 27.16 -9.59 0.18
CA LEU A 344 27.35 -8.80 -1.04
C LEU A 344 27.16 -9.63 -2.32
N LYS A 345 27.64 -10.88 -2.32
CA LYS A 345 27.46 -11.81 -3.44
C LYS A 345 26.00 -12.19 -3.64
N GLU A 346 25.28 -12.48 -2.55
CA GLU A 346 23.86 -12.82 -2.63
C GLU A 346 23.04 -11.61 -3.09
N HIS A 347 23.37 -10.40 -2.65
CA HIS A 347 22.72 -9.18 -3.13
C HIS A 347 22.92 -8.97 -4.63
N LEU A 348 24.15 -9.12 -5.14
CA LEU A 348 24.44 -9.03 -6.58
C LEU A 348 23.68 -10.08 -7.39
N LYS A 349 23.52 -11.30 -6.85
CA LYS A 349 22.73 -12.35 -7.48
C LYS A 349 21.26 -11.93 -7.60
N HIS A 350 20.65 -11.42 -6.54
CA HIS A 350 19.27 -10.93 -6.58
C HIS A 350 19.08 -9.77 -7.54
N LEU A 351 20.00 -8.80 -7.55
CA LEU A 351 19.97 -7.67 -8.50
C LEU A 351 20.08 -8.15 -9.95
N ARG A 352 20.99 -9.10 -10.22
CA ARG A 352 21.13 -9.70 -11.55
C ARG A 352 19.85 -10.40 -11.99
N ASP A 353 19.27 -11.24 -11.14
CA ASP A 353 18.07 -12.00 -11.46
C ASP A 353 16.90 -11.05 -11.76
N GLN A 354 16.72 -10.02 -10.93
CA GLN A 354 15.72 -8.98 -11.16
C GLN A 354 15.93 -8.23 -12.48
N PHE A 355 17.18 -7.89 -12.83
CA PHE A 355 17.48 -7.21 -14.09
C PHE A 355 17.15 -8.08 -15.31
N ILE A 356 17.43 -9.39 -15.24
CA ILE A 356 17.10 -10.34 -16.31
C ILE A 356 15.58 -10.43 -16.49
N ASP A 357 14.83 -10.52 -15.40
CA ASP A 357 13.36 -10.58 -15.43
C ASP A 357 12.77 -9.33 -16.09
N LEU A 358 13.25 -8.14 -15.71
CA LEU A 358 12.84 -6.87 -16.32
C LEU A 358 13.14 -6.82 -17.82
N LYS A 359 14.32 -7.28 -18.25
CA LYS A 359 14.69 -7.34 -19.67
C LYS A 359 13.86 -8.36 -20.46
N GLY A 360 13.48 -9.48 -19.83
CA GLY A 360 12.55 -10.45 -20.40
C GLY A 360 11.18 -9.82 -20.69
N LEU A 361 10.63 -9.12 -19.70
CA LEU A 361 9.34 -8.42 -19.81
C LEU A 361 9.35 -7.32 -20.88
N GLU A 362 10.43 -6.54 -20.98
CA GLU A 362 10.58 -5.52 -22.04
C GLU A 362 10.52 -6.14 -23.45
N LYS A 363 11.10 -7.33 -23.64
CA LYS A 363 11.08 -8.03 -24.94
C LYS A 363 9.68 -8.53 -25.28
N LEU A 364 8.93 -9.04 -24.30
CA LEU A 364 7.55 -9.49 -24.49
C LEU A 364 6.62 -8.31 -24.87
N ARG A 365 6.68 -7.21 -24.11
CA ARG A 365 5.90 -5.99 -24.39
C ARG A 365 6.17 -5.39 -25.78
N LYS A 366 7.40 -5.52 -26.29
CA LYS A 366 7.76 -5.06 -27.63
C LYS A 366 7.20 -5.97 -28.74
N LYS A 367 7.04 -7.26 -28.48
CA LYS A 367 6.39 -8.20 -29.42
C LYS A 367 4.89 -7.92 -29.50
N GLU A 368 4.22 -7.80 -28.36
CA GLU A 368 2.77 -7.51 -28.29
C GLU A 368 2.40 -6.19 -29.00
N LYS A 369 3.21 -5.14 -28.85
CA LYS A 369 3.01 -3.85 -29.56
C LYS A 369 3.42 -3.89 -31.04
N GLY A 370 4.15 -4.92 -31.47
CA GLY A 370 4.50 -5.15 -32.86
C GLY A 370 3.36 -5.82 -33.62
N ASP A 371 2.67 -6.76 -32.99
CA ASP A 371 1.56 -7.52 -33.57
C ASP A 371 0.23 -6.72 -33.62
N GLU A 372 0.09 -5.62 -32.87
CA GLU A 372 -1.06 -4.68 -32.98
C GLU A 372 -0.92 -3.66 -34.13
N LYS A 373 0.15 -3.73 -34.94
CA LYS A 373 0.41 -2.81 -36.06
C LYS A 373 0.30 -3.42 -37.44
N ASP A 374 -0.05 -4.70 -37.55
CA ASP A 374 -0.40 -5.40 -38.78
C ASP A 374 -1.90 -5.72 -38.79
#